data_AF-A0A6I5I8P5-F1
#
_entry.id   AF-A0A6I5I8P5-F1
#
_cell.length_a   1.000
_cell.length_b   1.000
_cell.length_c   1.000
_cell.angle_alpha   90.00
_cell.angle_beta   90.00
_cell.angle_gamma   90.00
#
_symmetry.space_group_name_H-M   'P 1'
#
loop_
_entity.id
_entity.type
_entity.pdbx_description
1 polymer ?
#
loop_
_entity_poly.entity_id
_entity_poly.type
_entity_poly.pdbx_seq_one_letter_code
_entity_poly.pdbx_strand_id
1 'polypeptide(L)'
;MKRSRILATVGLVLAVAALVAMTSGCKKQLKCGCDGDAIDSLKLENVYITYDAVNKTAYFTRVWNPYGTYYFCNPSKWIDELTKYNNGEEILLSGEFFYDCSYVMYSSNSYYNYPPMYQVMVTAVAPHEWGK
;
A
#
# COMPACT_ATOMS: atom_id res chain seq x y z
N MET A 1 59.47 6.62 9.30
CA MET A 1 58.40 6.40 10.30
C MET A 1 57.21 7.37 10.20
N LYS A 2 57.38 8.70 10.06
CA LYS A 2 56.23 9.64 9.99
C LYS A 2 55.33 9.48 8.74
N ARG A 3 55.92 9.24 7.56
CA ARG A 3 55.16 9.07 6.29
C ARG A 3 54.28 7.82 6.25
N SER A 4 54.71 6.69 6.80
CA SER A 4 53.90 5.46 6.82
C SER A 4 52.70 5.57 7.76
N ARG A 5 52.84 6.32 8.87
CA ARG A 5 51.72 6.60 9.78
C ARG A 5 50.67 7.47 9.11
N ILE A 6 51.06 8.51 8.36
CA ILE A 6 50.12 9.38 7.63
C ILE A 6 49.36 8.59 6.55
N LEU A 7 50.04 7.75 5.78
CA LEU A 7 49.39 6.90 4.76
C LEU A 7 48.41 5.89 5.40
N ALA A 8 48.76 5.29 6.52
CA ALA A 8 47.87 4.39 7.26
C ALA A 8 46.64 5.12 7.81
N THR A 9 46.79 6.34 8.32
CA THR A 9 45.67 7.16 8.82
C THR A 9 44.73 7.58 7.69
N VAL A 10 45.26 7.99 6.53
CA VAL A 10 44.44 8.34 5.36
C VAL A 10 43.68 7.11 4.83
N GLY A 11 44.34 5.96 4.76
CA GLY A 11 43.70 4.69 4.37
C GLY A 11 42.56 4.29 5.32
N LEU A 12 42.76 4.46 6.64
CA LEU A 12 41.73 4.17 7.63
C LEU A 12 40.51 5.09 7.50
N VAL A 13 40.73 6.39 7.31
CA VAL A 13 39.65 7.38 7.14
C VAL A 13 38.83 7.08 5.88
N LEU A 14 39.49 6.74 4.76
CA LEU A 14 38.80 6.34 3.53
C LEU A 14 38.00 5.05 3.69
N ALA A 15 38.53 4.06 4.41
CA ALA A 15 37.82 2.81 4.68
C ALA A 15 36.56 3.05 5.53
N VAL A 16 36.66 3.89 6.56
CA VAL A 16 35.51 4.26 7.41
C VAL A 16 34.47 5.06 6.61
N ALA A 17 34.90 6.01 5.79
CA ALA A 17 33.99 6.79 4.92
C ALA A 17 33.26 5.91 3.91
N ALA A 18 33.94 4.92 3.32
CA ALA A 18 33.32 3.94 2.42
C ALA A 18 32.28 3.06 3.14
N LEU A 19 32.59 2.62 4.36
CA LEU A 19 31.65 1.87 5.21
C LEU A 19 30.38 2.68 5.53
N VAL A 20 30.52 3.97 5.86
CA VAL A 20 29.37 4.84 6.15
C VAL A 20 28.55 5.13 4.89
N ALA A 21 29.19 5.34 3.73
CA ALA A 21 28.49 5.53 2.47
C ALA A 21 27.72 4.27 2.02
N MET A 22 28.22 3.08 2.37
CA MET A 22 27.54 1.81 2.12
C MET A 22 26.39 1.53 3.08
N THR A 23 26.41 2.08 4.31
CA THR A 23 25.32 1.96 5.28
C THR A 23 24.30 3.09 5.22
N SER A 24 24.62 4.21 4.56
CA SER A 24 23.69 5.34 4.34
C SER A 24 22.60 5.05 3.30
N GLY A 25 22.43 3.80 2.89
CA GLY A 25 21.25 3.31 2.17
C GLY A 25 20.02 3.28 3.08
N CYS A 26 19.68 4.42 3.68
CA CYS A 26 18.36 4.65 4.27
C CYS A 26 17.37 4.65 3.10
N LYS A 27 16.98 3.45 2.64
CA LYS A 27 15.87 3.30 1.71
C LYS A 27 14.71 4.02 2.35
N LYS A 28 14.18 5.05 1.69
CA LYS A 28 13.00 5.78 2.15
C LYS A 28 11.97 4.74 2.57
N GLN A 29 11.67 4.66 3.86
CA GLN A 29 10.69 3.71 4.36
C GLN A 29 9.36 4.11 3.73
N LEU A 30 8.76 3.20 2.95
CA LEU A 30 7.49 3.47 2.28
C LEU A 30 6.47 3.86 3.35
N LYS A 31 5.85 5.03 3.21
CA LYS A 31 4.73 5.37 4.10
C LYS A 31 3.55 4.48 3.73
N CYS A 32 2.96 3.82 4.73
CA CYS A 32 1.79 2.96 4.57
C CYS A 32 0.52 3.69 5.03
N GLY A 33 -0.63 3.14 4.66
CA GLY A 33 -1.96 3.65 5.00
C GLY A 33 -2.44 4.78 4.09
N CYS A 34 -3.62 5.32 4.40
CA CYS A 34 -4.36 6.29 3.58
C CYS A 34 -3.64 7.62 3.26
N ASP A 35 -2.67 8.01 4.08
CA ASP A 35 -1.79 9.17 3.88
C ASP A 35 -0.37 8.75 3.47
N GLY A 36 -0.25 7.52 2.98
CA GLY A 36 1.00 6.86 2.61
C GLY A 36 1.57 7.33 1.27
N ASP A 37 2.63 6.66 0.83
CA ASP A 37 3.11 6.80 -0.54
C ASP A 37 2.22 5.92 -1.44
N ALA A 38 1.48 6.53 -2.38
CA ALA A 38 0.61 5.80 -3.29
C ALA A 38 1.42 4.77 -4.08
N ILE A 39 0.93 3.53 -4.09
CA ILE A 39 1.54 2.44 -4.88
C ILE A 39 1.20 2.65 -6.35
N ASP A 40 -0.10 2.83 -6.61
CA ASP A 40 -0.69 3.07 -7.92
C ASP A 40 -2.15 3.55 -7.73
N SER A 41 -2.91 3.63 -8.82
CA SER A 41 -4.28 4.11 -8.87
C SER A 41 -5.20 3.15 -9.61
N LEU A 42 -6.47 3.15 -9.19
CA LEU A 42 -7.59 2.53 -9.89
C LEU A 42 -8.27 3.57 -10.76
N LYS A 43 -8.57 3.20 -12.00
CA LYS A 43 -9.25 4.06 -12.98
C LYS A 43 -10.47 3.34 -13.53
N LEU A 44 -11.61 3.52 -12.84
CA LEU A 44 -12.85 2.78 -13.13
C LEU A 44 -12.57 1.28 -13.28
N GLU A 45 -11.88 0.72 -12.30
CA GLU A 45 -11.53 -0.70 -12.28
C GLU A 45 -12.74 -1.52 -11.81
N ASN A 46 -12.96 -2.68 -12.43
CA ASN A 46 -13.97 -3.64 -11.99
C ASN A 46 -13.55 -4.32 -10.68
N VAL A 47 -14.44 -4.29 -9.69
CA VAL A 47 -14.19 -4.84 -8.36
C VAL A 47 -15.45 -5.48 -7.79
N TYR A 48 -15.27 -6.45 -6.89
CA TYR A 48 -16.35 -6.99 -6.08
C TYR A 48 -16.35 -6.30 -4.71
N ILE A 49 -17.41 -5.59 -4.38
CA ILE A 49 -17.49 -4.85 -3.11
C ILE A 49 -18.04 -5.70 -1.97
N THR A 50 -17.65 -5.36 -0.75
CA THR A 50 -18.28 -5.84 0.46
C THR A 50 -18.33 -4.69 1.47
N TYR A 51 -19.45 -4.51 2.13
CA TYR A 51 -19.66 -3.44 3.09
C TYR A 51 -20.52 -3.88 4.27
N ASP A 52 -20.29 -3.22 5.40
CA ASP A 52 -21.13 -3.30 6.59
C ASP A 52 -21.70 -1.90 6.86
N ALA A 53 -22.99 -1.73 6.60
CA ALA A 53 -23.68 -0.46 6.78
C ALA A 53 -23.81 -0.04 8.25
N VAL A 54 -23.83 -1.00 9.19
CA VAL A 54 -23.96 -0.74 10.62
C VAL A 54 -22.63 -0.26 11.18
N ASN A 55 -21.55 -0.98 10.88
CA ASN A 55 -20.20 -0.64 11.34
C ASN A 55 -19.50 0.40 10.46
N LYS A 56 -20.14 0.81 9.36
CA LYS A 56 -19.61 1.75 8.36
C LYS A 56 -18.23 1.35 7.86
N THR A 57 -18.04 0.07 7.55
CA THR A 57 -16.80 -0.46 6.95
C THR A 57 -17.07 -0.92 5.52
N ALA A 58 -16.04 -0.86 4.68
CA ALA A 58 -16.12 -1.33 3.31
C ALA A 58 -14.75 -1.79 2.82
N TYR A 59 -14.75 -2.83 1.99
CA TYR A 59 -13.58 -3.33 1.29
C TYR A 59 -13.98 -3.92 -0.06
N PHE A 60 -13.00 -4.25 -0.89
CA PHE A 60 -13.22 -4.93 -2.15
C PHE A 60 -12.05 -5.83 -2.52
N THR A 61 -12.30 -6.70 -3.49
CA THR A 61 -11.27 -7.44 -4.22
C THR A 61 -11.35 -7.07 -5.70
N ARG A 62 -10.20 -7.10 -6.40
CA ARG A 62 -10.20 -6.89 -7.86
C ARG A 62 -10.66 -8.17 -8.54
N VAL A 63 -11.41 -8.05 -9.64
CA VAL A 63 -11.89 -9.20 -10.41
C VAL A 63 -10.73 -10.06 -10.93
N TRP A 64 -9.69 -9.43 -11.48
CA TRP A 64 -8.53 -10.11 -12.07
C TRP A 64 -7.49 -10.60 -11.04
N ASN A 65 -7.56 -10.11 -9.80
CA ASN A 65 -6.63 -10.46 -8.74
C ASN A 65 -7.35 -10.49 -7.37
N PRO A 66 -8.03 -11.60 -7.05
CA PRO A 66 -8.82 -11.72 -5.82
C PRO A 66 -7.97 -11.94 -4.57
N TYR A 67 -6.65 -12.11 -4.71
CA TYR A 67 -5.76 -12.39 -3.57
C TYR A 67 -5.42 -11.16 -2.73
N GLY A 68 -5.69 -9.95 -3.25
CA GLY A 68 -5.52 -8.70 -2.52
C GLY A 68 -6.82 -8.17 -1.97
N THR A 69 -6.82 -7.73 -0.71
CA THR A 69 -7.96 -7.05 -0.08
C THR A 69 -7.69 -5.55 0.00
N TYR A 70 -8.66 -4.75 -0.45
CA TYR A 70 -8.55 -3.31 -0.54
C TYR A 70 -9.60 -2.66 0.37
N TYR A 71 -9.15 -2.09 1.49
CA TYR A 71 -10.02 -1.41 2.45
C TYR A 71 -10.21 0.05 2.09
N PHE A 72 -11.42 0.56 2.25
CA PHE A 72 -11.70 1.99 2.03
C PHE A 72 -11.05 2.82 3.13
N CYS A 73 -10.42 3.92 2.77
CA CYS A 73 -9.88 4.89 3.72
C CYS A 73 -10.97 5.63 4.51
N ASN A 74 -12.06 5.99 3.82
CA ASN A 74 -13.17 6.74 4.39
C ASN A 74 -14.51 6.05 4.05
N PRO A 75 -14.76 4.83 4.57
CA PRO A 75 -15.94 4.04 4.21
C PRO A 75 -17.25 4.77 4.56
N SER A 76 -17.27 5.53 5.65
CA SER A 76 -18.44 6.33 6.06
C SER A 76 -18.88 7.36 5.01
N LYS A 77 -17.97 7.86 4.17
CA LYS A 77 -18.31 8.80 3.08
C LYS A 77 -19.04 8.11 1.92
N TRP A 78 -18.76 6.83 1.72
CA TRP A 78 -19.21 6.07 0.56
C TRP A 78 -20.32 5.07 0.90
N ILE A 79 -20.62 4.83 2.17
CA ILE A 79 -21.55 3.78 2.59
C ILE A 79 -22.94 3.96 1.99
N ASP A 80 -23.46 5.19 1.93
CA ASP A 80 -24.78 5.48 1.34
C ASP A 80 -24.80 5.15 -0.16
N GLU A 81 -23.70 5.38 -0.87
CA GLU A 81 -23.56 5.01 -2.28
C GLU A 81 -23.43 3.48 -2.44
N LEU A 82 -22.61 2.84 -1.60
CA LEU A 82 -22.36 1.40 -1.64
C LEU A 82 -23.62 0.58 -1.34
N THR A 83 -24.49 1.07 -0.45
CA THR A 83 -25.75 0.37 -0.10
C THR A 83 -26.78 0.31 -1.23
N LYS A 84 -26.56 1.01 -2.34
CA LYS A 84 -27.37 0.88 -3.55
C LYS A 84 -27.05 -0.39 -4.35
N TYR A 85 -25.92 -1.02 -4.07
CA TYR A 85 -25.45 -2.25 -4.71
C TYR A 85 -25.57 -3.41 -3.71
N ASN A 86 -25.68 -4.64 -4.20
CA ASN A 86 -25.65 -5.81 -3.34
C ASN A 86 -24.22 -6.09 -2.85
N ASN A 87 -24.09 -6.69 -1.66
CA ASN A 87 -22.82 -7.23 -1.22
C ASN A 87 -22.31 -8.29 -2.21
N GLY A 88 -21.05 -8.19 -2.62
CA GLY A 88 -20.43 -9.04 -3.65
C GLY A 88 -20.72 -8.63 -5.09
N GLU A 89 -21.48 -7.55 -5.32
CA GLU A 89 -21.76 -7.05 -6.67
C GLU A 89 -20.52 -6.46 -7.33
N GLU A 90 -20.42 -6.63 -8.66
CA GLU A 90 -19.38 -6.02 -9.47
C GLU A 90 -19.70 -4.55 -9.73
N ILE A 91 -18.79 -3.66 -9.38
CA ILE A 91 -18.91 -2.23 -9.63
C ILE A 91 -17.59 -1.64 -10.13
N LEU A 92 -17.62 -0.37 -10.55
CA LEU A 92 -16.45 0.39 -10.95
C LEU A 92 -15.97 1.29 -9.80
N LEU A 93 -14.68 1.21 -9.46
CA LEU A 93 -14.04 2.09 -8.49
C LEU A 93 -12.86 2.86 -9.08
N SER A 94 -12.68 4.10 -8.63
CA SER A 94 -11.45 4.88 -8.85
C SER A 94 -10.87 5.36 -7.53
N GLY A 95 -9.55 5.45 -7.46
CA GLY A 95 -8.86 5.92 -6.26
C GLY A 95 -7.40 5.48 -6.22
N GLU A 96 -6.61 6.18 -5.43
CA GLU A 96 -5.22 5.79 -5.16
C GLU A 96 -5.20 4.73 -4.05
N PHE A 97 -4.28 3.76 -4.15
CA PHE A 97 -4.14 2.74 -3.13
C PHE A 97 -2.71 2.65 -2.58
N PHE A 98 -2.65 2.26 -1.31
CA PHE A 98 -1.48 2.29 -0.45
C PHE A 98 -1.36 0.94 0.25
N TYR A 99 -0.18 0.56 0.71
CA TYR A 99 -0.06 -0.66 1.51
C TYR A 99 -0.73 -0.44 2.87
N ASP A 100 -1.45 -1.44 3.35
CA ASP A 100 -1.93 -1.42 4.74
C ASP A 100 -0.74 -1.53 5.70
N CYS A 101 -0.73 -0.69 6.75
CA CYS A 101 0.37 -0.65 7.70
C CYS A 101 0.55 -1.95 8.49
N SER A 102 -0.56 -2.63 8.80
CA SER A 102 -0.52 -3.93 9.46
C SER A 102 0.14 -4.95 8.53
N TYR A 103 -0.24 -4.96 7.26
CA TYR A 103 0.40 -5.82 6.26
C TYR A 103 1.91 -5.56 6.15
N VAL A 104 2.36 -4.30 6.06
CA VAL A 104 3.79 -3.96 6.01
C VAL A 104 4.52 -4.44 7.27
N MET A 105 3.93 -4.25 8.44
CA MET A 105 4.49 -4.68 9.72
C MET A 105 4.62 -6.21 9.82
N TYR A 106 3.60 -6.95 9.40
CA TYR A 106 3.59 -8.42 9.48
C TYR A 106 4.48 -9.06 8.41
N SER A 107 4.43 -8.57 7.17
CA SER A 107 5.27 -9.07 6.07
C SER A 107 6.76 -8.87 6.33
N SER A 108 7.13 -7.84 7.11
CA SER A 108 8.52 -7.60 7.49
C SER A 108 9.02 -8.53 8.60
N ASN A 109 8.12 -9.17 9.36
CA ASN A 109 8.44 -9.94 10.58
C ASN A 109 8.06 -11.43 10.48
N SER A 110 7.54 -11.89 9.35
CA SER A 110 6.99 -13.24 9.20
C SER A 110 7.73 -14.07 8.15
N TYR A 111 7.93 -15.36 8.45
CA TYR A 111 8.36 -16.37 7.48
C TYR A 111 7.22 -16.77 6.52
N TYR A 112 5.97 -16.54 6.92
CA TYR A 112 4.78 -16.87 6.13
C TYR A 112 4.35 -15.70 5.25
N ASN A 113 4.00 -16.03 4.00
CA ASN A 113 3.50 -15.09 3.01
C ASN A 113 2.02 -14.76 3.31
N TYR A 114 1.76 -13.53 3.76
CA TYR A 114 0.40 -13.04 3.97
C TYR A 114 -0.17 -12.49 2.66
N PRO A 115 -1.47 -12.70 2.38
CA PRO A 115 -2.11 -12.03 1.26
C PRO A 115 -1.96 -10.50 1.40
N PRO A 116 -1.70 -9.77 0.30
CA PRO A 116 -1.47 -8.34 0.37
C PRO A 116 -2.75 -7.60 0.76
N MET A 117 -2.62 -6.68 1.71
CA MET A 117 -3.70 -5.78 2.12
C MET A 117 -3.35 -4.35 1.76
N TYR A 118 -4.35 -3.63 1.29
CA TYR A 118 -4.22 -2.27 0.81
C TYR A 118 -5.29 -1.38 1.45
N GLN A 119 -5.00 -0.08 1.52
CA GLN A 119 -5.98 0.95 1.82
C GLN A 119 -6.19 1.82 0.57
N VAL A 120 -7.41 2.28 0.33
CA VAL A 120 -7.78 2.97 -0.91
C VAL A 120 -8.50 4.27 -0.61
N MET A 121 -7.95 5.37 -1.11
CA MET A 121 -8.59 6.67 -1.12
C MET A 121 -9.53 6.75 -2.32
N VAL A 122 -10.74 6.23 -2.14
CA VAL A 122 -11.76 6.19 -3.21
C VAL A 122 -12.19 7.60 -3.59
N THR A 123 -12.17 7.87 -4.89
CA THR A 123 -12.56 9.14 -5.51
C THR A 123 -13.82 9.03 -6.35
N ALA A 124 -14.17 7.84 -6.84
CA ALA A 124 -15.41 7.59 -7.57
C ALA A 124 -15.92 6.16 -7.39
N VAL A 125 -17.25 6.03 -7.38
CA VAL A 125 -18.02 4.79 -7.39
C VAL A 125 -19.00 4.89 -8.55
N ALA A 126 -19.08 3.87 -9.39
CA ALA A 126 -20.00 3.82 -10.53
C ALA A 126 -20.54 2.40 -10.75
N PRO A 127 -21.74 2.24 -11.32
CA PRO A 127 -22.27 0.92 -11.67
C PRO A 127 -21.43 0.27 -12.76
N HIS A 128 -21.30 -1.06 -12.70
CA HIS A 128 -20.80 -1.84 -13.82
C HIS A 128 -21.95 -2.09 -14.81
N GLU A 129 -21.89 -1.49 -15.99
CA GLU A 129 -22.93 -1.67 -17.03
C GLU A 129 -22.49 -2.73 -18.04
N TRP A 130 -22.61 -4.01 -17.69
CA TRP A 130 -22.55 -5.10 -18.67
C TRP A 130 -23.97 -5.49 -19.08
N GLY A 131 -24.33 -5.22 -20.33
CA GLY A 131 -25.59 -5.69 -20.93
C GLY A 131 -26.85 -4.87 -20.64
N LYS A 132 -26.72 -3.58 -20.34
CA LYS A 132 -27.83 -2.62 -20.57
C LYS A 132 -27.80 -2.07 -21.98
#